data_AF-A0A7X1HM25-F1
#
_entry.id   AF-A0A7X1HM25-F1
#
_cell.length_a   1.000
_cell.length_b   1.000
_cell.length_c   1.000
_cell.angle_alpha   90.00
_cell.angle_beta   90.00
_cell.angle_gamma   90.00
#
_symmetry.space_group_name_H-M   'P 1'
#
loop_
_entity.id
_entity.type
_entity.pdbx_description
1 polymer ?
#
loop_
_entity_poly.entity_id
_entity_poly.type
_entity_poly.pdbx_seq_one_letter_code
_entity_poly.pdbx_strand_id
1 'polypeptide(L)'
;MKILYYFIILMIIGCSNNTRKWYPTKTAIFNSSSFQVGDIIVKDKLITDPISWMGHSSVIVDNNIIGDFPKLGQSYYTVDLNSWLNEPERHVVVLRYEHFDEKFKKKFLENVEIYGKGKYEISFSKKTSDNFYCSKFVWFLFYKTAQDLGYNLDLDSDGGFIVFPYDFLNSPFLKEVYQN
;
A
#
# COMPACT_ATOMS: atom_id res chain seq x y z
N MET A 1 1.15 3.83 34.51
CA MET A 1 2.24 4.43 33.69
C MET A 1 3.27 3.44 33.18
N LYS A 2 3.74 2.44 33.95
CA LYS A 2 4.72 1.45 33.47
C LYS A 2 4.21 0.55 32.33
N ILE A 3 2.93 0.15 32.35
CA ILE A 3 2.32 -0.73 31.32
C ILE A 3 2.26 -0.06 29.93
N LEU A 4 1.99 1.26 29.88
CA LEU A 4 1.98 2.01 28.62
C LEU A 4 3.38 2.08 28.00
N TYR A 5 4.41 2.15 28.83
CA TYR A 5 5.81 2.18 28.39
C TYR A 5 6.25 0.83 27.81
N TYR A 6 5.79 -0.30 28.37
CA TYR A 6 6.03 -1.63 27.81
C TYR A 6 5.35 -1.82 26.45
N PHE A 7 4.14 -1.27 26.25
CA PHE A 7 3.44 -1.30 24.96
C PHE A 7 4.19 -0.50 23.88
N ILE A 8 4.78 0.64 24.26
CA ILE A 8 5.60 1.46 23.36
C ILE A 8 6.93 0.78 23.04
N ILE A 9 7.56 0.08 24.00
CA ILE A 9 8.82 -0.67 23.79
C ILE A 9 8.60 -1.90 22.90
N LEU A 10 7.46 -2.59 23.03
CA LEU A 10 7.11 -3.74 22.17
C LEU A 10 6.97 -3.36 20.69
N MET A 11 6.57 -2.12 20.38
CA MET A 11 6.52 -1.60 19.00
C MET A 11 7.90 -1.39 18.36
N ILE A 12 9.00 -1.40 19.14
CA ILE A 12 10.37 -1.12 18.67
C ILE A 12 11.14 -2.43 18.39
N ILE A 13 10.70 -3.56 18.95
CA ILE A 13 11.41 -4.87 18.85
C ILE A 13 11.04 -5.63 17.56
N GLY A 14 10.13 -5.09 16.74
CA GLY A 14 9.88 -5.55 15.38
C GLY A 14 11.01 -5.18 14.42
N CYS A 15 12.25 -5.61 14.68
CA CYS A 15 13.30 -5.63 13.68
C CYS A 15 12.98 -6.74 12.68
N SER A 16 12.04 -6.50 11.76
CA SER A 16 12.02 -7.28 10.53
C SER A 16 13.29 -6.92 9.77
N ASN A 17 14.18 -7.89 9.55
CA ASN A 17 15.23 -7.80 8.54
C ASN A 17 14.53 -7.69 7.19
N ASN A 18 14.10 -6.47 6.84
CA ASN A 18 13.44 -6.21 5.59
C ASN A 18 14.53 -6.18 4.52
N THR A 19 14.60 -7.25 3.74
CA THR A 19 15.59 -7.41 2.68
C THR A 19 15.27 -6.58 1.43
N ARG A 20 14.12 -5.90 1.41
CA ARG A 20 13.70 -5.06 0.28
C ARG A 20 14.60 -3.85 0.17
N LYS A 21 14.96 -3.50 -1.07
CA LYS A 21 15.79 -2.32 -1.32
C LYS A 21 14.90 -1.10 -1.47
N TRP A 22 15.19 -0.07 -0.68
CA TRP A 22 14.51 1.22 -0.75
C TRP A 22 15.23 2.13 -1.75
N TYR A 23 14.47 2.77 -2.62
CA TYR A 23 15.01 3.61 -3.70
C TYR A 23 14.50 5.03 -3.60
N PRO A 24 15.33 6.06 -3.87
CA PRO A 24 14.85 7.42 -3.96
C PRO A 24 13.67 7.53 -4.94
N THR A 25 12.69 8.36 -4.62
CA THR A 25 11.53 8.57 -5.51
C THR A 25 11.92 8.96 -6.94
N LYS A 26 13.00 9.73 -7.12
CA LYS A 26 13.56 10.07 -8.44
C LYS A 26 13.97 8.83 -9.25
N THR A 27 14.54 7.82 -8.59
CA THR A 27 14.90 6.55 -9.23
C THR A 27 13.64 5.79 -9.66
N ALA A 28 12.60 5.78 -8.83
CA ALA A 28 11.32 5.18 -9.18
C ALA A 28 10.64 5.88 -10.38
N ILE A 29 10.72 7.21 -10.45
CA ILE A 29 10.25 7.99 -11.60
C ILE A 29 11.01 7.60 -12.87
N PHE A 30 12.34 7.53 -12.81
CA PHE A 30 13.18 7.18 -13.98
C PHE A 30 12.85 5.79 -14.54
N ASN A 31 12.48 4.86 -13.68
CA ASN A 31 12.19 3.48 -14.05
C ASN A 31 10.68 3.17 -14.13
N SER A 32 9.83 4.20 -14.12
CA SER A 32 8.36 4.06 -14.11
C SER A 32 7.79 3.28 -15.30
N SER A 33 8.52 3.19 -16.42
CA SER A 33 8.15 2.36 -17.58
C SER A 33 8.06 0.86 -17.29
N SER A 34 8.69 0.40 -16.20
CA SER A 34 8.60 -1.00 -15.74
C SER A 34 7.35 -1.29 -14.90
N PHE A 35 6.64 -0.24 -14.48
CA PHE A 35 5.48 -0.37 -13.63
C PHE A 35 4.22 -0.77 -14.40
N GLN A 36 3.33 -1.45 -13.69
CA GLN A 36 2.11 -2.03 -14.22
C GLN A 36 0.94 -1.77 -13.28
N VAL A 37 -0.27 -1.82 -13.84
CA VAL A 37 -1.50 -1.85 -13.03
C VAL A 37 -1.40 -2.97 -12.00
N GLY A 38 -1.73 -2.66 -10.75
CA GLY A 38 -1.60 -3.57 -9.62
C GLY A 38 -0.27 -3.48 -8.88
N ASP A 39 0.73 -2.73 -9.37
CA ASP A 39 1.93 -2.50 -8.57
C ASP A 39 1.58 -1.64 -7.34
N ILE A 40 2.00 -2.11 -6.18
CA ILE A 40 1.88 -1.43 -4.90
C ILE A 40 3.16 -0.62 -4.68
N ILE A 41 3.03 0.67 -4.42
CA ILE A 41 4.17 1.52 -4.09
C ILE A 41 4.08 1.89 -2.61
N VAL A 42 5.10 1.52 -1.84
CA VAL A 42 5.24 1.85 -0.42
C VAL A 42 6.30 2.93 -0.29
N LYS A 43 5.95 4.07 0.32
CA LYS A 43 6.87 5.13 0.71
C LYS A 43 7.30 4.97 2.17
N ASP A 44 8.55 5.29 2.46
CA ASP A 44 9.16 5.19 3.77
C ASP A 44 8.55 6.17 4.79
N LYS A 45 8.81 5.94 6.07
CA LYS A 45 8.36 6.82 7.16
C LYS A 45 9.12 8.16 7.09
N LEU A 46 8.38 9.28 7.15
CA LEU A 46 8.97 10.60 7.31
C LEU A 46 8.76 11.09 8.74
N ILE A 47 9.81 11.09 9.57
CA ILE A 47 9.75 11.48 10.99
C ILE A 47 9.33 12.96 11.16
N THR A 48 9.52 13.79 10.14
CA THR A 48 9.16 15.22 10.17
C THR A 48 7.69 15.49 9.86
N ASP A 49 6.91 14.50 9.40
CA ASP A 49 5.51 14.65 9.01
C ASP A 49 4.61 13.65 9.76
N PRO A 50 3.73 14.12 10.67
CA PRO A 50 2.81 13.27 11.42
C PRO A 50 1.93 12.35 10.58
N ILE A 51 1.58 12.76 9.35
CA ILE A 51 0.75 11.96 8.43
C ILE A 51 1.56 10.80 7.85
N SER A 52 2.86 11.00 7.66
CA SER A 52 3.79 10.04 7.05
C SER A 52 4.62 9.26 8.07
N TRP A 53 4.36 9.40 9.38
CA TRP A 53 5.07 8.67 10.45
C TRP A 53 4.95 7.14 10.35
N MET A 54 3.91 6.65 9.68
CA MET A 54 3.67 5.21 9.48
C MET A 54 4.03 4.74 8.07
N GLY A 55 4.64 5.61 7.26
CA GLY A 55 4.81 5.42 5.82
C GLY A 55 3.53 5.76 5.07
N HIS A 56 3.52 5.46 3.79
CA HIS A 56 2.33 5.59 2.94
C HIS A 56 2.35 4.51 1.87
N SER A 57 1.20 4.03 1.43
CA SER A 57 1.15 3.07 0.33
C SER A 57 0.02 3.39 -0.61
N SER A 58 0.24 3.16 -1.89
CA SER A 58 -0.78 3.31 -2.91
C SER A 58 -0.62 2.25 -3.99
N VAL A 59 -1.54 2.21 -4.96
CA VAL A 59 -1.54 1.22 -6.03
C VAL A 59 -1.75 1.87 -7.40
N ILE A 60 -1.07 1.34 -8.41
CA ILE A 60 -1.27 1.74 -9.80
C ILE A 60 -2.58 1.17 -10.31
N VAL A 61 -3.48 2.04 -10.74
CA VAL A 61 -4.83 1.68 -11.19
C VAL A 61 -5.04 1.88 -12.69
N ASP A 62 -4.15 2.62 -13.34
CA ASP A 62 -4.09 2.75 -14.80
C ASP A 62 -2.66 3.10 -15.22
N ASN A 63 -2.38 3.16 -16.52
CA ASN A 63 -1.09 3.55 -17.08
C ASN A 63 -0.65 4.92 -16.52
N ASN A 64 0.41 4.92 -15.71
CA ASN A 64 0.90 6.10 -14.98
C ASN A 64 -0.12 6.78 -14.04
N ILE A 65 -1.16 6.08 -13.59
CA ILE A 65 -2.14 6.64 -12.64
C ILE A 65 -2.13 5.83 -11.34
N ILE A 66 -1.99 6.56 -10.23
CA ILE A 66 -2.07 6.07 -8.86
C ILE A 66 -3.47 6.34 -8.31
N GLY A 67 -4.10 5.33 -7.70
CA GLY A 67 -5.34 5.48 -6.94
C GLY A 67 -5.05 5.50 -5.45
N ASP A 68 -5.25 6.64 -4.79
CA ASP A 68 -4.76 6.89 -3.44
C ASP A 68 -5.83 7.41 -2.46
N PHE A 69 -5.62 7.10 -1.18
CA PHE A 69 -6.31 7.69 -0.04
C PHE A 69 -5.28 8.44 0.80
N PRO A 70 -5.13 9.76 0.62
CA PRO A 70 -3.91 10.47 1.02
C PRO A 70 -3.80 10.70 2.53
N LYS A 71 -4.91 11.13 3.17
CA LYS A 71 -4.98 11.40 4.61
C LYS A 71 -6.41 11.60 5.11
N LEU A 72 -6.58 11.58 6.43
CA LEU A 72 -7.83 11.86 7.13
C LEU A 72 -8.54 13.10 6.56
N GLY A 73 -9.84 12.95 6.30
CA GLY A 73 -10.70 14.03 5.80
C GLY A 73 -10.60 14.29 4.29
N GLN A 74 -9.68 13.63 3.58
CA GLN A 74 -9.62 13.68 2.11
C GLN A 74 -10.26 12.45 1.50
N SER A 75 -10.88 12.63 0.33
CA SER A 75 -11.48 11.53 -0.42
C SER A 75 -10.43 10.76 -1.20
N TYR A 76 -10.81 9.58 -1.67
CA TYR A 76 -10.10 8.92 -2.76
C TYR A 76 -9.86 9.90 -3.92
N TYR A 77 -8.69 9.80 -4.53
CA TYR A 77 -8.37 10.50 -5.76
C TYR A 77 -7.44 9.67 -6.63
N THR A 78 -7.42 10.01 -7.91
CA THR A 78 -6.41 9.55 -8.85
C THR A 78 -5.42 10.65 -9.14
N VAL A 79 -4.15 10.29 -9.30
CA VAL A 79 -3.07 11.24 -9.60
C VAL A 79 -2.03 10.59 -10.51
N ASP A 80 -1.38 11.41 -11.33
CA ASP A 80 -0.23 10.97 -12.12
C ASP A 80 0.87 10.40 -11.22
N LEU A 81 1.45 9.27 -11.66
CA LEU A 81 2.47 8.53 -10.93
C LEU A 81 3.68 9.41 -10.57
N ASN A 82 4.17 10.20 -11.52
CA ASN A 82 5.34 11.05 -11.27
C ASN A 82 5.00 12.15 -10.26
N SER A 83 3.80 12.71 -10.35
CA SER A 83 3.29 13.70 -9.41
C SER A 83 3.14 13.10 -8.00
N TRP A 84 2.64 11.87 -7.87
CA TRP A 84 2.57 11.17 -6.59
C TRP A 84 3.97 10.85 -6.04
N LEU A 85 4.92 10.49 -6.89
CA LEU A 85 6.31 10.23 -6.52
C LEU A 85 7.13 11.50 -6.29
N ASN A 86 6.64 12.71 -6.53
CA ASN A 86 7.41 13.95 -6.43
C ASN A 86 7.67 14.40 -4.97
N GLU A 87 8.32 13.54 -4.19
CA GLU A 87 8.75 13.73 -2.81
C GLU A 87 10.23 13.36 -2.73
N PRO A 88 11.16 14.28 -3.07
CA PRO A 88 12.57 13.96 -3.31
C PRO A 88 13.31 13.43 -2.07
N GLU A 89 12.79 13.69 -0.87
CA GLU A 89 13.37 13.26 0.40
C GLU A 89 12.96 11.84 0.80
N ARG A 90 12.03 11.21 0.06
CA ARG A 90 11.50 9.88 0.38
C ARG A 90 12.11 8.79 -0.46
N HIS A 91 12.09 7.60 0.12
CA HIS A 91 12.39 6.36 -0.58
C HIS A 91 11.13 5.52 -0.75
N VAL A 92 11.15 4.66 -1.76
CA VAL A 92 10.06 3.74 -2.08
C VAL A 92 10.54 2.31 -2.27
N VAL A 93 9.62 1.38 -2.03
CA VAL A 93 9.66 0.01 -2.51
C VAL A 93 8.45 -0.18 -3.43
N VAL A 94 8.66 -0.83 -4.56
CA VAL A 94 7.59 -1.16 -5.51
C VAL A 94 7.41 -2.67 -5.51
N LEU A 95 6.18 -3.12 -5.31
CA LEU A 95 5.82 -4.51 -5.07
C LEU A 95 4.78 -4.96 -6.09
N ARG A 96 4.95 -6.17 -6.62
CA ARG A 96 4.04 -6.80 -7.58
C ARG A 96 3.54 -8.13 -7.07
N TYR A 97 2.23 -8.35 -7.17
CA TYR A 97 1.62 -9.65 -6.95
C TYR A 97 1.93 -10.57 -8.13
N GLU A 98 2.53 -11.73 -7.86
CA GLU A 98 3.01 -12.63 -8.92
C GLU A 98 1.92 -13.19 -9.82
N HIS A 99 0.71 -13.35 -9.28
CA HIS A 99 -0.44 -13.90 -10.02
C HIS A 99 -1.42 -12.81 -10.45
N PHE A 100 -0.92 -11.59 -10.71
CA PHE A 100 -1.70 -10.51 -11.30
C PHE A 100 -1.91 -10.74 -12.82
N ASP A 101 -2.63 -11.80 -13.16
CA ASP A 101 -2.98 -12.14 -14.54
C ASP A 101 -4.13 -11.26 -15.08
N GLU A 102 -4.48 -11.42 -16.35
CA GLU A 102 -5.56 -10.61 -16.97
C GLU A 102 -6.93 -10.82 -16.31
N LYS A 103 -7.21 -12.01 -15.77
CA LYS A 103 -8.46 -12.29 -15.04
C LYS A 103 -8.49 -11.52 -13.73
N PHE A 104 -7.38 -11.55 -12.99
CA PHE A 104 -7.21 -10.80 -11.76
C PHE A 104 -7.27 -9.31 -12.02
N LYS A 105 -6.52 -8.80 -12.99
CA LYS A 105 -6.49 -7.40 -13.41
C LYS A 105 -7.89 -6.87 -13.73
N LYS A 106 -8.66 -7.59 -14.55
CA LYS A 106 -10.03 -7.19 -14.88
C LYS A 106 -10.89 -7.03 -13.62
N LYS A 107 -10.90 -8.04 -12.75
CA LYS A 107 -11.68 -8.00 -11.51
C LYS A 107 -11.17 -6.94 -10.53
N PHE A 108 -9.86 -6.74 -10.47
CA PHE A 108 -9.21 -5.71 -9.68
C PHE A 108 -9.68 -4.32 -10.09
N LEU A 109 -9.70 -4.02 -11.39
CA LEU A 109 -10.17 -2.72 -11.91
C LEU A 109 -11.66 -2.50 -11.66
N GLU A 110 -12.50 -3.53 -11.81
CA GLU A 110 -13.92 -3.46 -11.40
C GLU A 110 -14.04 -3.09 -9.91
N ASN A 111 -13.21 -3.68 -9.04
CA ASN A 111 -13.17 -3.34 -7.62
C ASN A 111 -12.61 -1.93 -7.37
N VAL A 112 -11.65 -1.44 -8.14
CA VAL A 112 -11.21 -0.04 -8.07
C VAL A 112 -12.37 0.91 -8.40
N GLU A 113 -13.16 0.66 -9.43
CA GLU A 113 -14.32 1.51 -9.76
C GLU A 113 -15.40 1.49 -8.66
N ILE A 114 -15.59 0.33 -8.02
CA ILE A 114 -16.59 0.18 -6.94
C ILE A 114 -16.13 0.86 -5.66
N TYR A 115 -14.87 0.65 -5.23
CA TYR A 115 -14.36 1.02 -3.91
C TYR A 115 -13.42 2.22 -3.91
N GLY A 116 -12.92 2.66 -5.06
CA GLY A 116 -12.19 3.91 -5.27
C GLY A 116 -13.11 5.13 -5.24
N LYS A 117 -13.94 5.21 -4.21
CA LYS A 117 -14.84 6.35 -3.94
C LYS A 117 -15.07 6.44 -2.44
N GLY A 118 -15.41 7.64 -1.96
CA GLY A 118 -15.66 7.89 -0.54
C GLY A 118 -14.51 8.61 0.16
N LYS A 119 -14.64 8.75 1.49
CA LYS A 119 -13.75 9.55 2.34
C LYS A 119 -12.76 8.66 3.10
N TYR A 120 -11.59 9.23 3.40
CA TYR A 120 -10.63 8.58 4.28
C TYR A 120 -11.18 8.49 5.70
N GLU A 121 -11.24 7.29 6.26
CA GLU A 121 -11.66 7.02 7.64
C GLU A 121 -10.87 5.87 8.27
N ILE A 122 -10.46 6.05 9.53
CA ILE A 122 -9.81 4.98 10.32
C ILE A 122 -10.91 4.11 10.92
N SER A 123 -10.97 2.85 10.49
CA SER A 123 -11.89 1.84 11.03
C SER A 123 -11.11 0.64 11.54
N PHE A 124 -11.48 0.15 12.73
CA PHE A 124 -10.92 -1.08 13.31
C PHE A 124 -11.54 -2.36 12.72
N SER A 125 -12.52 -2.23 11.82
CA SER A 125 -13.05 -3.36 11.04
C SER A 125 -12.34 -3.43 9.69
N LYS A 126 -11.26 -4.22 9.64
CA LYS A 126 -10.41 -4.39 8.45
C LYS A 126 -11.18 -4.83 7.20
N LYS A 127 -12.26 -5.62 7.36
CA LYS A 127 -13.02 -6.22 6.26
C LYS A 127 -14.21 -5.39 5.75
N THR A 128 -14.51 -4.24 6.34
CA THR A 128 -15.60 -3.39 5.86
C THR A 128 -15.15 -2.52 4.68
N SER A 129 -16.06 -2.33 3.73
CA SER A 129 -15.88 -1.55 2.50
C SER A 129 -16.05 -0.05 2.66
N ASP A 130 -16.49 0.40 3.83
CA ASP A 130 -17.14 1.71 3.94
C ASP A 130 -16.14 2.85 4.18
N ASN A 131 -14.99 2.50 4.81
CA ASN A 131 -14.01 3.41 5.35
C ASN A 131 -12.60 2.92 5.02
N PHE A 132 -11.86 3.70 4.23
CA PHE A 132 -10.50 3.34 3.82
C PHE A 132 -9.46 4.34 4.31
N TYR A 133 -8.30 3.81 4.65
CA TYR A 133 -7.05 4.54 4.67
C TYR A 133 -6.10 3.89 3.66
N CYS A 134 -4.97 4.52 3.38
CA CYS A 134 -4.06 4.14 2.30
C CYS A 134 -3.76 2.62 2.18
N SER A 135 -3.16 2.00 3.19
CA SER A 135 -2.84 0.57 3.16
C SER A 135 -4.06 -0.34 3.28
N LYS A 136 -5.13 0.05 3.98
CA LYS A 136 -6.37 -0.74 3.99
C LYS A 136 -7.00 -0.78 2.61
N PHE A 137 -7.03 0.33 1.87
CA PHE A 137 -7.57 0.37 0.52
C PHE A 137 -6.83 -0.59 -0.40
N VAL A 138 -5.49 -0.49 -0.43
CA VAL A 138 -4.64 -1.38 -1.21
C VAL A 138 -4.91 -2.84 -0.83
N TRP A 139 -4.80 -3.19 0.45
CA TRP A 139 -5.05 -4.55 0.92
C TRP A 139 -6.45 -5.06 0.54
N PHE A 140 -7.46 -4.23 0.73
CA PHE A 140 -8.85 -4.59 0.48
C PHE A 140 -9.10 -4.89 -0.99
N LEU A 141 -8.51 -4.12 -1.92
CA LEU A 141 -8.63 -4.39 -3.35
C LEU A 141 -8.12 -5.80 -3.70
N PHE A 142 -6.95 -6.20 -3.18
CA PHE A 142 -6.40 -7.54 -3.43
C PHE A 142 -7.21 -8.63 -2.74
N TYR A 143 -7.53 -8.45 -1.47
CA TYR A 143 -8.35 -9.38 -0.68
C TYR A 143 -9.70 -9.64 -1.34
N LYS A 144 -10.40 -8.56 -1.72
CA LYS A 144 -11.73 -8.64 -2.33
C LYS A 144 -11.67 -9.24 -3.74
N THR A 145 -10.66 -8.86 -4.53
CA THR A 145 -10.47 -9.43 -5.88
C THR A 145 -10.24 -10.93 -5.84
N ALA A 146 -9.39 -11.41 -4.94
CA ALA A 146 -9.19 -12.86 -4.76
C ALA A 146 -10.48 -13.56 -4.30
N GLN A 147 -11.19 -12.98 -3.34
CA GLN A 147 -12.48 -13.50 -2.86
C GLN A 147 -13.50 -13.61 -4.00
N ASP A 148 -13.64 -12.58 -4.83
CA ASP A 148 -14.56 -12.57 -5.97
C ASP A 148 -14.17 -13.57 -7.06
N LEU A 149 -12.90 -13.98 -7.09
CA LEU A 149 -12.37 -15.02 -7.98
C LEU A 149 -12.38 -16.42 -7.35
N GLY A 150 -12.85 -16.54 -6.10
CA GLY A 150 -13.07 -17.82 -5.42
C GLY A 150 -11.85 -18.37 -4.68
N TYR A 151 -10.87 -17.54 -4.31
CA TYR A 151 -9.72 -17.97 -3.52
C TYR A 151 -9.33 -16.96 -2.43
N ASN A 152 -8.46 -17.39 -1.51
CA ASN A 152 -7.99 -16.56 -0.41
C ASN A 152 -6.63 -15.94 -0.75
N LEU A 153 -6.54 -14.61 -0.62
CA LEU A 153 -5.29 -13.86 -0.68
C LEU A 153 -5.28 -12.89 0.48
N ASP A 154 -4.23 -12.94 1.30
CA ASP A 154 -4.01 -11.96 2.36
C ASP A 154 -2.62 -11.37 2.20
N LEU A 155 -2.56 -10.08 1.84
CA LEU A 155 -1.30 -9.37 1.67
C LEU A 155 -0.78 -8.77 2.98
N ASP A 156 -1.59 -8.79 4.04
CA ASP A 156 -1.15 -8.39 5.37
C ASP A 156 -0.34 -9.54 5.98
N SER A 157 0.95 -9.29 6.20
CA SER A 157 1.89 -10.29 6.69
C SER A 157 1.84 -10.54 8.19
N ASP A 158 1.31 -9.61 8.99
CA ASP A 158 1.21 -9.77 10.45
C ASP A 158 -0.18 -10.26 10.90
N GLY A 159 -1.18 -10.16 10.01
CA GLY A 159 -2.54 -10.63 10.25
C GLY A 159 -3.30 -9.83 11.30
N GLY A 160 -2.82 -8.64 11.64
CA GLY A 160 -3.35 -7.75 12.65
C GLY A 160 -4.71 -7.14 12.29
N PHE A 161 -5.23 -6.35 13.23
CA PHE A 161 -6.49 -5.63 13.05
C PHE A 161 -6.36 -4.40 12.15
N ILE A 162 -5.14 -3.90 11.96
CA ILE A 162 -4.82 -2.71 11.17
C ILE A 162 -3.76 -3.13 10.17
N VAL A 163 -4.01 -2.89 8.88
CA VAL A 163 -3.01 -3.06 7.83
C VAL A 163 -2.14 -1.81 7.77
N PHE A 164 -0.84 -1.93 7.92
CA PHE A 164 0.14 -0.86 7.70
C PHE A 164 0.81 -0.99 6.33
N PRO A 165 1.33 0.13 5.76
CA PRO A 165 2.09 0.08 4.50
C PRO A 165 3.25 -0.92 4.53
N TYR A 166 3.85 -1.11 5.71
CA TYR A 166 5.01 -1.98 5.89
C TYR A 166 4.65 -3.47 5.88
N ASP A 167 3.39 -3.84 6.11
CA ASP A 167 2.97 -5.24 6.12
C ASP A 167 3.11 -5.88 4.74
N PHE A 168 3.00 -5.07 3.67
CA PHE A 168 3.23 -5.52 2.30
C PHE A 168 4.66 -5.97 2.06
N LEU A 169 5.64 -5.40 2.76
CA LEU A 169 7.06 -5.65 2.48
C LEU A 169 7.46 -7.10 2.78
N ASN A 170 6.82 -7.69 3.78
CA ASN A 170 7.04 -9.07 4.23
C ASN A 170 5.98 -10.05 3.68
N SER A 171 5.08 -9.59 2.81
CA SER A 171 4.08 -10.47 2.20
C SER A 171 4.77 -11.49 1.27
N PRO A 172 4.52 -12.81 1.43
CA PRO A 172 5.14 -13.83 0.59
C PRO A 172 4.59 -13.84 -0.85
N PHE A 173 3.47 -13.16 -1.09
CA PHE A 173 2.81 -13.06 -2.39
C PHE A 173 3.33 -11.91 -3.25
N LEU A 174 4.15 -11.02 -2.67
CA LEU A 174 4.65 -9.84 -3.32
C LEU A 174 6.13 -9.98 -3.65
N LYS A 175 6.51 -9.60 -4.88
CA LYS A 175 7.89 -9.49 -5.31
C LYS A 175 8.27 -8.03 -5.54
N GLU A 176 9.52 -7.71 -5.28
CA GLU A 176 10.05 -6.38 -5.58
C GLU A 176 10.11 -6.22 -7.10
N VAL A 177 9.58 -5.12 -7.61
CA VAL A 177 9.73 -4.73 -9.01
C VAL A 177 11.15 -4.18 -9.14
N TYR A 178 12.07 -5.04 -9.60
CA TYR A 178 13.48 -4.70 -9.76
C TYR A 178 13.67 -3.43 -10.57
N GLN A 179 14.56 -2.58 -10.05
CA GLN A 179 15.12 -1.43 -10.75
C GLN A 179 16.63 -1.44 -10.50
N ASN A 180 17.40 -1.66 -11.57
CA ASN A 180 18.87 -1.65 -11.57
C ASN A 180 19.40 -0.33 -10.99
#